data_AF-A0A815JKQ1-F1
#
_entry.id   AF-A0A815JKQ1-F1
#
_cell.length_a   1.000
_cell.length_b   1.000
_cell.length_c   1.000
_cell.angle_alpha   90.00
_cell.angle_beta   90.00
_cell.angle_gamma   90.00
#
_symmetry.space_group_name_H-M   'P 1'
#
loop_
_entity.id
_entity.type
_entity.pdbx_description
1 polymer ?
#
loop_
_entity_poly.entity_id
_entity_poly.type
_entity_poly.pdbx_seq_one_letter_code
_entity_poly.pdbx_strand_id
1 'polypeptide(L)'
;MIPQYRSHEVVDEMSTISKRIEEECEEFDSDINLLVLSKDLQGKGYERLLMERYVESCKNEKNIKSIFVWSDIGCNYKFYEHNGFRLYKQFYDDRLTTHEDNREDKPNAFIYYKILT
;
A
#
# COMPACT_ATOMS: atom_id res chain seq x y z
N MET A 1 -3.06 10.43 -22.78
CA MET A 1 -1.86 9.74 -23.30
C MET A 1 -1.07 9.31 -22.09
N ILE A 2 -1.16 8.04 -21.70
CA ILE A 2 -0.38 7.52 -20.57
C ILE A 2 0.99 7.21 -21.14
N PRO A 3 2.10 7.74 -20.59
CA PRO A 3 3.44 7.37 -21.03
C PRO A 3 3.56 5.85 -20.92
N GLN A 4 3.90 5.18 -22.03
CA GLN A 4 4.24 3.77 -22.02
C GLN A 4 5.61 3.64 -21.35
N TYR A 5 5.62 3.60 -20.02
CA TYR A 5 6.76 3.11 -19.28
C TYR A 5 7.04 1.68 -19.73
N ARG A 6 8.30 1.37 -20.02
CA ARG A 6 8.73 -0.02 -20.25
C ARG A 6 8.43 -0.79 -18.96
N SER A 7 7.42 -1.65 -19.02
CA SER A 7 6.82 -2.33 -17.88
C SER A 7 7.79 -3.10 -16.99
N HIS A 8 8.99 -3.44 -17.47
CA HIS A 8 9.96 -4.25 -16.74
C HIS A 8 10.80 -3.42 -15.76
N GLU A 9 11.28 -2.24 -16.16
CA GLU A 9 12.14 -1.40 -15.30
C GLU A 9 11.36 -0.85 -14.09
N VAL A 10 10.11 -0.43 -14.31
CA VAL A 10 9.21 0.02 -13.22
C VAL A 10 8.88 -1.13 -12.26
N VAL A 11 8.76 -2.36 -12.75
CA VAL A 11 8.49 -3.53 -11.89
C VAL A 11 9.70 -3.88 -11.04
N ASP A 12 10.93 -3.76 -11.56
CA ASP A 12 12.16 -4.07 -10.81
C ASP A 12 12.44 -3.03 -9.71
N GLU A 13 12.19 -1.75 -9.96
CA GLU A 13 12.32 -0.69 -8.95
C GLU A 13 11.27 -0.82 -7.83
N MET A 14 10.00 -1.07 -8.21
CA MET A 14 8.93 -1.36 -7.25
C MET A 14 9.23 -2.60 -6.40
N SER A 15 9.79 -3.65 -7.01
CA SER A 15 10.22 -4.87 -6.32
C SER A 15 11.30 -4.59 -5.28
N THR A 16 12.28 -3.74 -5.61
CA THR A 16 13.36 -3.37 -4.68
C THR A 16 12.84 -2.60 -3.47
N ILE A 17 11.92 -1.66 -3.66
CA ILE A 17 11.31 -0.89 -2.57
C ILE A 17 10.42 -1.80 -1.71
N SER A 18 9.60 -2.64 -2.34
CA SER A 18 8.72 -3.59 -1.64
C SER A 18 9.51 -4.50 -0.73
N LYS A 19 10.61 -5.08 -1.22
CA LYS A 19 11.47 -5.97 -0.41
C LYS A 19 12.04 -5.27 0.82
N ARG A 20 12.55 -4.03 0.68
CA ARG A 20 13.05 -3.26 1.84
C ARG A 20 11.95 -3.03 2.87
N ILE A 21 10.74 -2.71 2.41
CA ILE A 21 9.60 -2.47 3.30
C ILE A 21 9.18 -3.75 4.00
N GLU A 22 9.13 -4.88 3.30
CA GLU A 22 8.84 -6.20 3.89
C GLU A 22 9.83 -6.53 5.01
N GLU A 23 11.13 -6.29 4.80
CA GLU A 23 12.16 -6.47 5.84
C GLU A 23 11.96 -5.53 7.03
N GLU A 24 11.60 -4.26 6.81
CA GLU A 24 11.29 -3.31 7.89
C GLU A 24 9.99 -3.64 8.64
N CYS A 25 9.09 -4.38 8.00
CA CYS A 25 7.75 -4.70 8.48
C CYS A 25 7.63 -6.17 8.95
N GLU A 26 8.75 -6.84 9.20
CA GLU A 26 8.79 -8.25 9.64
C GLU A 26 8.02 -8.52 10.95
N GLU A 27 7.77 -7.48 11.75
CA GLU A 27 6.99 -7.56 12.98
C GLU A 27 5.48 -7.77 12.76
N PHE A 28 4.99 -7.52 11.55
CA PHE A 28 3.58 -7.69 11.20
C PHE A 28 3.32 -9.09 10.63
N ASP A 29 2.16 -9.66 10.96
CA ASP A 29 1.88 -11.07 10.65
C ASP A 29 1.42 -11.30 9.20
N SER A 30 0.92 -10.25 8.54
CA SER A 30 0.41 -10.31 7.16
C SER A 30 0.56 -8.96 6.45
N ASP A 31 0.58 -9.00 5.12
CA ASP A 31 0.71 -7.83 4.27
C ASP A 31 -0.40 -7.78 3.21
N ILE A 32 -0.73 -6.58 2.74
CA ILE A 32 -1.48 -6.37 1.51
C ILE A 32 -0.51 -5.92 0.43
N ASN A 33 -0.06 -6.88 -0.39
CA ASN A 33 0.83 -6.62 -1.52
C ASN A 33 0.19 -5.78 -2.64
N LEU A 34 -1.07 -6.10 -3.00
CA LEU A 34 -1.75 -5.43 -4.12
C LEU A 34 -3.27 -5.38 -3.91
N LEU A 35 -3.81 -4.16 -3.90
CA LEU A 35 -5.24 -3.91 -3.96
C LEU A 35 -5.53 -2.97 -5.13
N VAL A 36 -6.08 -3.53 -6.21
CA VAL A 36 -6.42 -2.77 -7.42
C VAL A 36 -7.85 -3.07 -7.83
N LEU A 37 -8.57 -2.00 -8.18
CA LEU A 37 -9.88 -2.08 -8.82
C LEU A 37 -9.83 -1.42 -10.19
N SER A 38 -10.56 -1.99 -11.14
CA SER A 38 -10.80 -1.34 -12.42
C SER A 38 -11.54 -0.01 -12.21
N LYS A 39 -11.26 0.98 -13.06
CA LYS A 39 -11.78 2.36 -12.91
C LYS A 39 -13.30 2.43 -12.83
N ASP A 40 -13.99 1.53 -13.52
CA ASP A 40 -15.45 1.43 -13.54
C ASP A 40 -16.05 0.87 -12.24
N LEU A 41 -15.24 0.26 -11.37
CA LEU A 41 -15.66 -0.27 -10.07
C LEU A 41 -15.30 0.64 -8.89
N GLN A 42 -14.37 1.58 -9.08
CA GLN A 42 -13.94 2.51 -8.03
C GLN A 42 -15.09 3.43 -7.57
N GLY A 43 -15.16 3.69 -6.26
CA GLY A 43 -16.18 4.58 -5.69
C GLY A 43 -17.57 3.94 -5.58
N LYS A 44 -17.71 2.66 -5.90
CA LYS A 44 -18.96 1.89 -5.75
C LYS A 44 -18.99 1.05 -4.46
N GLY A 45 -17.95 1.15 -3.63
CA GLY A 45 -17.85 0.44 -2.35
C GLY A 45 -17.26 -0.97 -2.45
N TYR A 46 -16.83 -1.41 -3.64
CA TYR A 46 -16.16 -2.71 -3.81
C TYR A 46 -14.81 -2.76 -3.09
N GLU A 47 -14.10 -1.63 -3.02
CA GLU A 47 -12.84 -1.48 -2.29
C GLU A 47 -13.02 -1.82 -0.80
N ARG A 48 -14.10 -1.30 -0.21
CA ARG A 48 -14.45 -1.55 1.18
C ARG A 48 -14.86 -3.01 1.39
N LEU A 49 -15.68 -3.57 0.49
CA LEU A 49 -16.11 -4.96 0.58
C LEU A 49 -14.92 -5.95 0.50
N LEU A 50 -13.96 -5.67 -0.39
CA LEU A 50 -12.73 -6.48 -0.49
C LEU A 50 -11.88 -6.38 0.77
N MET A 51 -11.69 -5.17 1.29
CA MET A 51 -10.95 -4.94 2.53
C MET A 51 -11.60 -5.65 3.72
N GLU A 52 -12.91 -5.52 3.89
CA GLU A 52 -13.67 -6.19 4.96
C GLU A 52 -13.53 -7.71 4.87
N ARG A 53 -13.67 -8.29 3.66
CA ARG A 53 -13.49 -9.73 3.43
C ARG A 53 -12.07 -10.20 3.74
N TYR A 54 -11.05 -9.46 3.33
CA TYR A 54 -9.66 -9.80 3.61
C TYR A 54 -9.37 -9.74 5.11
N VAL A 55 -9.77 -8.66 5.79
CA VAL A 55 -9.60 -8.51 7.25
C VAL A 55 -10.31 -9.62 8.00
N GLU A 56 -11.53 -9.98 7.59
CA GLU A 56 -12.27 -11.10 8.19
C GLU A 56 -11.55 -12.43 7.96
N SER A 57 -10.99 -12.66 6.77
CA SER A 57 -10.17 -13.85 6.51
C SER A 57 -8.96 -13.91 7.45
N CYS A 58 -8.23 -12.81 7.63
CA CYS A 58 -7.10 -12.75 8.54
C CYS A 58 -7.50 -13.04 9.99
N LYS A 59 -8.62 -12.50 10.46
CA LYS A 59 -9.13 -12.74 11.83
C LYS A 59 -9.49 -14.21 12.09
N ASN A 60 -9.88 -14.94 11.05
CA ASN A 60 -10.20 -16.37 11.15
C ASN A 60 -8.95 -17.26 11.18
N GLU A 61 -7.77 -16.72 10.85
CA GLU A 61 -6.48 -17.41 10.97
C GLU A 61 -5.91 -17.23 12.38
N LYS A 62 -5.43 -18.33 12.99
CA LYS A 62 -5.02 -18.34 14.41
C LYS A 62 -3.81 -17.45 14.74
N ASN A 63 -2.97 -17.18 13.75
CA ASN A 63 -1.66 -16.56 13.95
C ASN A 63 -1.55 -15.16 13.34
N ILE A 64 -2.62 -14.61 12.77
CA ILE A 64 -2.59 -13.27 12.18
C ILE A 64 -3.22 -12.29 13.17
N LYS A 65 -2.41 -11.41 13.75
CA LYS A 65 -2.85 -10.39 14.73
C LYS A 65 -2.65 -8.98 14.20
N SER A 66 -1.91 -8.84 13.11
CA SER A 66 -1.56 -7.56 12.54
C SER A 66 -1.38 -7.67 11.04
N ILE A 67 -1.71 -6.58 10.35
CA ILE A 67 -1.62 -6.44 8.90
C ILE A 67 -0.89 -5.14 8.64
N PHE A 68 0.01 -5.11 7.64
CA PHE A 68 0.52 -3.86 7.09
C PHE A 68 0.26 -3.72 5.58
N VAL A 69 0.39 -2.50 5.10
CA VAL A 69 0.35 -2.16 3.68
C VAL A 69 1.20 -0.92 3.48
N TRP A 70 1.94 -0.87 2.38
CA TRP A 70 2.62 0.34 1.97
C TRP A 70 1.97 0.93 0.73
N SER A 71 2.07 2.25 0.59
CA SER A 71 1.43 3.02 -0.47
C SER A 71 2.29 4.22 -0.82
N ASP A 72 2.36 4.57 -2.08
CA ASP A 72 2.91 5.85 -2.54
C ASP A 72 1.83 6.93 -2.65
N ILE A 73 2.24 8.13 -3.07
CA ILE A 73 1.36 9.30 -3.33
C ILE A 73 0.49 9.16 -4.58
N GLY A 74 0.81 8.24 -5.50
CA GLY A 74 -0.01 7.93 -6.68
C GLY A 74 -1.23 7.08 -6.33
N CYS A 75 -1.22 6.44 -5.16
CA CYS A 75 -2.29 5.63 -4.63
C CYS A 75 -3.25 6.41 -3.70
N ASN A 76 -4.43 5.85 -3.45
CA ASN A 76 -5.41 6.42 -2.52
C ASN A 76 -5.08 6.05 -1.06
N TYR A 77 -3.94 6.52 -0.53
CA TYR A 77 -3.45 6.12 0.80
C TYR A 77 -4.43 6.43 1.96
N LYS A 78 -5.25 7.49 1.85
CA LYS A 78 -6.30 7.82 2.84
C LYS A 78 -7.37 6.74 2.98
N PHE A 79 -7.50 5.86 1.99
CA PHE A 79 -8.38 4.69 2.08
C PHE A 79 -8.06 3.83 3.30
N TYR A 80 -6.78 3.63 3.62
CA TYR A 80 -6.37 2.76 4.71
C TYR A 80 -6.76 3.35 6.08
N GLU A 81 -6.60 4.67 6.26
CA GLU A 81 -7.07 5.37 7.47
C GLU A 81 -8.57 5.21 7.69
N HIS A 82 -9.38 5.38 6.63
CA HIS A 82 -10.82 5.18 6.69
C HIS A 82 -11.23 3.74 7.01
N ASN A 83 -10.38 2.75 6.71
CA ASN A 83 -10.59 1.34 7.06
C ASN A 83 -9.93 0.96 8.40
N GLY A 84 -9.55 1.96 9.20
CA GLY A 84 -9.03 1.79 10.55
C GLY A 84 -7.63 1.20 10.59
N PHE A 85 -6.83 1.42 9.55
CA PHE A 85 -5.38 1.34 9.66
C PHE A 85 -4.85 2.63 10.29
N ARG A 86 -3.66 2.54 10.88
CA ARG A 86 -2.92 3.64 11.48
C ARG A 86 -1.62 3.83 10.69
N LEU A 87 -1.18 5.07 10.53
CA LEU A 87 0.13 5.34 9.95
C LEU A 87 1.22 4.78 10.88
N TYR A 88 2.11 3.97 10.32
CA TYR A 88 3.29 3.42 10.98
C TYR A 88 4.50 4.31 10.73
N LYS A 89 4.82 4.53 9.45
CA LYS A 89 6.02 5.24 8.99
C LYS A 89 5.73 5.95 7.68
N GLN A 90 6.41 7.05 7.45
CA GLN A 90 6.41 7.76 6.17
C GLN A 90 7.85 8.09 5.80
N PHE A 91 8.19 8.03 4.52
CA PHE A 91 9.53 8.31 4.05
C PHE A 91 9.51 8.88 2.63
N TYR A 92 10.65 9.44 2.23
CA TYR A 92 10.91 9.85 0.86
C TYR A 92 11.80 8.83 0.17
N ASP A 93 11.48 8.52 -1.08
CA ASP A 93 12.27 7.67 -1.96
C ASP A 93 12.25 8.26 -3.37
N ASP A 94 13.43 8.61 -3.90
CA ASP A 94 13.57 9.29 -5.20
C ASP A 94 12.98 8.49 -6.36
N ARG A 95 13.02 7.15 -6.27
CA ARG A 95 12.43 6.21 -7.23
C ARG A 95 10.90 6.27 -7.32
N LEU A 96 10.23 6.89 -6.33
CA LEU A 96 8.78 7.08 -6.31
C LEU A 96 8.36 8.46 -6.82
N THR A 97 9.31 9.33 -7.16
CA THR A 97 8.98 10.64 -7.72
C THR A 97 8.57 10.50 -9.18
N THR A 98 7.48 11.18 -9.55
CA THR A 98 7.20 11.45 -10.96
C THR A 98 7.89 12.75 -11.34
N HIS A 99 8.18 12.96 -12.62
CA HIS A 99 8.80 14.19 -13.13
C HIS A 99 8.04 15.49 -12.75
N GLU A 100 6.79 15.39 -12.27
CA GLU A 100 5.95 16.51 -11.86
C GLU A 100 6.04 16.87 -10.36
N ASP A 101 6.62 16.02 -9.50
CA ASP A 101 6.65 16.22 -8.03
C ASP A 101 8.09 16.32 -7.49
N ASN A 102 8.79 17.40 -7.85
CA ASN A 102 10.16 17.73 -7.38
C ASN A 102 10.19 18.30 -5.95
N ARG A 103 9.40 17.73 -5.03
CA ARG A 103 9.34 18.17 -3.62
C ARG A 103 9.99 17.15 -2.71
N GLU A 104 11.32 17.16 -2.71
CA GLU A 104 12.18 16.33 -1.85
C GLU A 104 11.92 16.55 -0.34
N ASP A 105 11.21 17.62 0.02
CA ASP A 105 10.87 17.97 1.40
C ASP A 105 9.64 17.23 1.95
N LYS A 106 8.96 16.40 1.16
CA LYS A 106 7.72 15.70 1.57
C LYS A 106 7.81 14.18 1.41
N PRO A 107 7.24 13.40 2.34
CA PRO A 107 7.17 11.95 2.17
C PRO A 107 6.34 11.59 0.94
N ASN A 108 6.83 10.63 0.16
CA ASN A 108 6.15 10.10 -1.01
C ASN A 108 5.79 8.61 -0.89
N ALA A 109 6.13 7.98 0.25
CA ALA A 109 5.69 6.66 0.64
C ALA A 109 5.22 6.63 2.10
N PHE A 110 4.25 5.76 2.36
CA PHE A 110 3.56 5.59 3.61
C PHE A 110 3.39 4.11 3.92
N ILE A 111 3.65 3.70 5.16
CA ILE A 111 3.36 2.38 5.69
C ILE A 111 2.22 2.53 6.69
N TYR A 112 1.17 1.76 6.48
CA TYR A 112 -0.01 1.70 7.33
C TYR A 112 -0.13 0.31 7.94
N TYR A 113 -0.61 0.23 9.19
CA TYR A 113 -0.82 -1.03 9.86
C TYR A 113 -2.17 -1.09 10.56
N LYS A 114 -2.67 -2.30 10.78
CA LYS A 114 -3.91 -2.58 11.51
C LYS A 114 -3.70 -3.74 12.46
N ILE A 115 -4.01 -3.54 13.74
CA ILE A 115 -4.12 -4.63 14.71
C ILE A 115 -5.50 -5.26 14.58
N LEU A 116 -5.53 -6.59 14.54
CA LEU A 116 -6.73 -7.41 14.49
C LEU A 116 -7.09 -7.81 15.92
N THR A 117 -8.27 -7.36 16.33
CA THR A 117 -8.94 -7.72 17.59
C THR A 117 -10.03 -8.74 17.32
#